data_AF-A0AAW4YC29-F1
#
_entry.id   AF-A0AAW4YC29-F1
#
_cell.length_a   1.000
_cell.length_b   1.000
_cell.length_c   1.000
_cell.angle_alpha   90.00
_cell.angle_beta   90.00
_cell.angle_gamma   90.00
#
_symmetry.space_group_name_H-M   'P 1'
#
loop_
_entity.id
_entity.type
_entity.pdbx_description
1 polymer ?
#
loop_
_entity_poly.entity_id
_entity_poly.type
_entity_poly.pdbx_seq_one_letter_code
_entity_poly.pdbx_strand_id
1 'polypeptide(L)' 'MKDNVPLDVKKERLQRLNKKVGHYSQIAMSKYEGQTVTVLCEGSSKKDDQVLAGYTDKNKLVNFKAP' A
#
# COMPACT_ATOMS: atom_id res chain seq x y z
N MET A 1 -8.61 -7.33 30.20
CA MET A 1 -7.24 -7.90 30.15
C MET A 1 -6.26 -6.82 30.59
N LYS A 2 -5.35 -7.10 31.53
CA LYS A 2 -4.39 -6.08 31.99
C LYS A 2 -3.24 -6.00 30.99
N ASP A 3 -2.95 -4.79 30.53
CA ASP A 3 -1.83 -4.52 29.64
C ASP A 3 -0.52 -4.51 30.44
N ASN A 4 0.36 -5.46 30.17
CA ASN A 4 1.60 -5.71 30.89
C ASN A 4 2.85 -5.51 30.02
N VAL A 5 2.71 -4.97 28.82
CA VAL A 5 3.84 -4.81 27.89
C VAL A 5 4.23 -3.33 27.80
N PRO A 6 5.51 -2.97 28.06
CA PRO A 6 6.00 -1.60 27.88
C PRO A 6 5.75 -1.06 26.48
N LEU A 7 5.57 0.25 26.36
CA LEU A 7 5.29 0.90 25.09
C LEU A 7 6.40 0.67 24.05
N ASP A 8 7.65 0.66 24.50
CA ASP A 8 8.82 0.54 23.63
C ASP A 8 8.88 -0.84 22.97
N VAL A 9 8.58 -1.89 23.75
CA VAL A 9 8.48 -3.27 23.26
C VAL A 9 7.34 -3.41 22.25
N LYS A 10 6.21 -2.73 22.45
CA LYS A 10 5.11 -2.73 21.47
C LYS A 10 5.53 -2.07 20.17
N LYS A 11 6.20 -0.91 20.24
CA LYS A 11 6.71 -0.20 19.06
C LYS A 11 7.71 -1.06 18.29
N GLU A 12 8.64 -1.71 18.98
CA GLU A 12 9.62 -2.61 18.36
C GLU A 12 8.92 -3.78 17.64
N ARG A 13 7.96 -4.43 18.31
CA ARG A 13 7.19 -5.54 17.72
C ARG A 13 6.39 -5.09 16.50
N LEU A 14 5.75 -3.93 16.58
CA LEU A 14 5.01 -3.33 15.47
C LEU A 14 5.93 -3.02 14.28
N GLN A 15 7.11 -2.46 14.53
CA GLN A 15 8.10 -2.22 13.47
C GLN A 15 8.56 -3.51 12.81
N ARG A 16 8.85 -4.56 13.59
CA ARG A 16 9.22 -5.88 13.06
C ARG A 16 8.10 -6.50 12.23
N LEU A 17 6.85 -6.38 12.70
CA LEU A 17 5.67 -6.82 11.96
C LEU A 17 5.53 -6.05 10.64
N ASN A 18 5.61 -4.73 10.67
CA ASN A 18 5.51 -3.87 9.50
C ASN A 18 6.59 -4.20 8.46
N LYS A 19 7.83 -4.48 8.89
CA LYS A 19 8.90 -4.95 7.98
C LYS A 19 8.52 -6.26 7.29
N LYS A 20 7.98 -7.24 8.03
CA LYS A 20 7.55 -8.53 7.47
C LYS A 20 6.38 -8.36 6.50
N VAL A 21 5.37 -7.57 6.86
CA VAL A 21 4.21 -7.27 5.99
C VAL A 21 4.65 -6.52 4.73
N GLY A 22 5.55 -5.55 4.86
CA GLY A 22 6.12 -4.80 3.74
C GLY A 22 6.83 -5.72 2.74
N HIS A 23 7.65 -6.66 3.22
CA HIS A 23 8.34 -7.63 2.36
C HIS A 23 7.38 -8.45 1.49
N TYR A 24 6.34 -9.05 2.09
CA TYR A 24 5.37 -9.84 1.33
C TYR A 24 4.47 -8.97 0.43
N SER A 25 4.14 -7.76 0.88
CA SER A 25 3.41 -6.79 0.05
C SER A 25 4.21 -6.43 -1.20
N GLN A 26 5.51 -6.20 -1.07
CA GLN A 26 6.40 -5.94 -2.21
C GLN A 26 6.43 -7.11 -3.18
N ILE A 27 6.65 -8.34 -2.70
CA ILE A 27 6.65 -9.55 -3.55
C ILE A 27 5.32 -9.69 -4.31
N ALA A 28 4.19 -9.41 -3.66
CA ALA A 28 2.89 -9.47 -4.30
C ALA A 28 2.73 -8.40 -5.39
N MET A 29 3.30 -7.21 -5.20
CA MET A 29 3.23 -6.09 -6.15
C MET A 29 4.22 -6.22 -7.31
N SER A 30 5.40 -6.80 -7.09
CA SER A 30 6.40 -7.06 -8.15
C SER A 30 5.84 -7.91 -9.29
N LYS A 31 4.81 -8.72 -9.03
CA LYS A 31 4.13 -9.52 -10.07
C LYS A 31 3.41 -8.67 -11.12
N TYR A 32 3.11 -7.40 -10.84
CA TYR A 32 2.43 -6.49 -11.78
C TYR A 32 3.42 -5.64 -12.58
N GLU A 33 4.72 -5.74 -12.31
CA GLU A 33 5.74 -4.98 -13.02
C GLU A 33 5.75 -5.36 -14.51
N GLY A 34 5.71 -4.37 -15.38
CA GLY A 34 5.65 -4.55 -16.83
C GLY A 34 4.30 -5.06 -17.37
N GLN A 35 3.28 -5.19 -16.53
CA GLN A 35 1.95 -5.62 -16.97
C GLN A 35 1.01 -4.43 -17.21
N THR A 36 0.21 -4.52 -18.26
CA THR A 36 -0.93 -3.63 -18.46
C THR A 36 -2.11 -4.18 -17.67
N VAL A 37 -2.69 -3.35 -16.80
CA VAL A 37 -3.84 -3.71 -15.96
C VAL A 37 -4.99 -2.74 -16.17
N THR A 38 -6.21 -3.24 -16.01
CA THR A 38 -7.41 -2.39 -15.99
C THR A 38 -7.51 -1.69 -14.64
N VAL A 39 -7.73 -0.38 -14.67
CA VAL A 39 -7.86 0.46 -13.48
C VAL A 39 -9.18 1.22 -13.54
N LEU A 40 -9.96 1.14 -12.46
CA LEU A 40 -11.09 2.03 -12.25
C LEU A 40 -10.55 3.35 -11.66
N CYS A 41 -10.62 4.41 -12.45
CA CYS A 41 -10.21 5.75 -12.02
C CYS A 41 -11.28 6.37 -11.12
N GLU A 42 -10.89 6.85 -9.93
CA GLU A 42 -11.80 7.52 -8.99
C GLU A 42 -11.64 9.04 -8.98
N GLY A 43 -10.56 9.57 -9.57
CA GLY A 43 -10.30 11.01 -9.63
C GLY A 43 -8.84 11.35 -9.34
N SER A 44 -8.60 12.59 -8.89
CA SER A 44 -7.26 13.02 -8.50
C SER A 44 -6.79 12.34 -7.21
N SER A 45 -5.47 12.18 -7.10
CA SER A 45 -4.81 11.65 -5.92
C SER A 45 -4.97 12.63 -4.76
N LYS A 46 -5.22 12.10 -3.56
CA LYS A 46 -5.30 12.90 -2.32
C LYS A 46 -4.03 13.68 -1.98
N LYS A 47 -2.90 13.36 -2.62
CA LYS A 47 -1.59 13.97 -2.35
C LYS A 47 -1.09 14.89 -3.45
N ASP A 48 -1.63 14.76 -4.66
CA ASP A 48 -1.14 15.48 -5.84
C ASP A 48 -2.28 15.57 -6.87
N ASP A 49 -2.78 16.79 -7.10
CA ASP A 49 -3.88 17.06 -8.02
C ASP A 49 -3.49 16.82 -9.49
N GLN A 50 -2.20 16.72 -9.81
CA GLN A 50 -1.71 16.40 -11.16
C GLN A 50 -1.63 14.89 -11.44
N VAL A 51 -1.95 14.05 -10.45
CA VAL A 51 -1.89 12.59 -10.56
C VAL A 51 -3.27 12.02 -10.32
N LEU A 52 -3.72 11.11 -11.18
CA LEU A 52 -4.96 10.37 -10.97
C LEU A 52 -4.71 9.13 -10.10
N ALA A 53 -5.72 8.78 -9.32
CA ALA A 53 -5.73 7.60 -8.48
C ALA A 53 -6.91 6.70 -8.86
N GLY A 54 -6.65 5.40 -8.86
CA GLY A 54 -7.66 4.39 -9.12
C GLY A 54 -7.28 3.04 -8.55
N TYR A 55 -8.16 2.06 -8.72
CA TYR A 55 -7.96 0.71 -8.21
C TYR A 55 -8.07 -0.35 -9.30
N THR A 56 -7.24 -1.38 -9.19
CA THR A 56 -7.40 -2.60 -10.00
C THR A 56 -8.56 -3.47 -9.49
N ASP A 57 -8.93 -4.49 -10.26
CA ASP A 57 -9.86 -5.57 -9.87
C ASP A 57 -9.61 -6.18 -8.48
N LYS A 58 -8.33 -6.26 -8.09
CA LYS A 58 -7.85 -6.79 -6.80
C LYS A 58 -7.63 -5.70 -5.76
N ASN A 59 -8.28 -4.54 -5.91
CA ASN A 59 -8.20 -3.38 -5.03
C ASN A 59 -6.76 -2.89 -4.79
N LYS A 60 -5.92 -2.93 -5.82
CA LYS A 60 -4.57 -2.33 -5.75
C LYS A 60 -4.64 -0.89 -6.21
N LEU A 61 -4.19 0.02 -5.34
CA LEU A 61 -4.10 1.44 -5.66
C LEU A 61 -3.04 1.65 -6.75
N VAL A 62 -3.43 2.35 -7.81
CA VAL A 62 -2.56 2.75 -8.91
C VAL A 62 -2.62 4.27 -9.03
N ASN A 63 -1.45 4.89 -9.01
CA ASN A 63 -1.29 6.32 -9.28
C ASN A 63 -0.70 6.47 -10.68
N PHE A 64 -1.36 7.25 -11.54
CA PHE A 64 -0.94 7.41 -12.93
C PHE A 64 -1.30 8.81 -13.44
N LYS A 65 -0.60 9.24 -14.49
CA LYS A 65 -0.94 10.48 -15.21
C LYS A 65 -1.80 10.11 -16.41
N ALA A 66 -2.91 10.82 -16.58
CA ALA A 66 -3.68 10.79 -17.82
C ALA A 66 -3.29 12.00 -18.68
N PRO A 67 -3.46 11.91 -20.01
CA PRO A 67 -3.31 13.05 -20.91
C PRO A 67 -4.34 14.16 -20.65
#